data_AF-X0Z836-F1
#
_entry.id   AF-X0Z836-F1
#
_cell.length_a   1.000
_cell.length_b   1.000
_cell.length_c   1.000
_cell.angle_alpha   90.00
_cell.angle_beta   90.00
_cell.angle_gamma   90.00
#
_symmetry.space_group_name_H-M   'P 1'
#
loop_
_entity.id
_entity.type
_entity.pdbx_description
1 polymer ?
#
loop_
_entity_poly.entity_id
_entity_poly.type
_entity_poly.pdbx_seq_one_letter_code
_entity_poly.pdbx_strand_id
1 'polypeptide(L)'
;MAYAALTQDDLTKWWITGTGSGVNRLSEVMDDAPDGPAVFYLDAADAWTQNGATDEWYVAAAAKPDNVSENLAGWRNMTDAGDDAKTGTNYFPTSFNLVASSGTVIAGDYTKLAVDDGDYHQIEEETGTPCLDFDYSWSGLPTSTLPDKVHLNGYYDGNPAHDVFIYAWDYDGTQWVRLTAAAQDFPDAAADDDYTFDMPSVNPGYYFDSGAAKIRINHTSGGSAGHDFYVDYLRLYISTEVGLASDEWSYDNNNSRVYIQLSDDSDPNDTDVRLDYAWPFFMTETVEDGVYLIHQNFEVGDDTTSTTLKSLSEMVRFDDTFYPIIQTNATLEIGELHASYGRRPSYWSISGAPNGTANILNGGNLSIYASIFENRSSSDHVFDTGVLTIKNSI
;
A
#
# COMPACT_ATOMS: atom_id res chain seq x y z
N MET A 1 -3.70 20.38 40.27
CA MET A 1 -3.96 21.83 40.39
C MET A 1 -4.33 22.29 38.99
N ALA A 2 -5.58 22.68 38.78
CA ALA A 2 -6.07 23.08 37.46
C ALA A 2 -5.66 24.52 37.15
N TYR A 3 -5.15 24.76 35.95
CA TYR A 3 -4.99 26.09 35.37
C TYR A 3 -5.82 26.15 34.08
N ALA A 4 -6.64 27.19 33.96
CA ALA A 4 -7.43 27.50 32.79
C ALA A 4 -6.74 28.63 32.01
N ALA A 5 -6.67 28.51 30.69
CA ALA A 5 -6.31 29.62 29.80
C ALA A 5 -7.57 30.47 29.51
N LEU A 6 -7.41 31.80 29.49
CA LEU A 6 -8.48 32.78 29.72
C LEU A 6 -8.72 33.77 28.57
N THR A 7 -8.08 33.66 27.39
CA THR A 7 -8.34 34.63 26.31
C THR A 7 -8.34 34.06 24.90
N GLN A 8 -9.18 34.67 24.05
CA GLN A 8 -9.32 34.42 22.61
C GLN A 8 -8.14 34.96 21.77
N ASP A 9 -7.28 35.79 22.36
CA ASP A 9 -6.05 36.29 21.72
C ASP A 9 -4.90 35.28 21.77
N ASP A 10 -4.98 34.27 22.66
CA ASP A 10 -4.06 33.10 22.65
C ASP A 10 -4.47 32.05 21.60
N LEU A 11 -5.69 32.16 21.06
CA LEU A 11 -6.29 31.28 20.04
C LEU A 11 -5.95 31.67 18.60
N THR A 12 -5.25 32.79 18.36
CA THR A 12 -5.10 33.37 17.00
C THR A 12 -3.66 33.42 16.46
N LYS A 13 -2.71 32.68 17.04
CA LYS A 13 -1.29 32.79 16.68
C LYS A 13 -0.67 31.58 15.96
N TRP A 14 -1.26 31.07 14.88
CA TRP A 14 -0.57 30.06 14.04
C TRP A 14 -0.95 30.16 12.56
N TRP A 15 0.07 30.28 11.69
CA TRP A 15 -0.01 30.26 10.22
C TRP A 15 1.23 29.52 9.66
N ILE A 16 1.06 28.59 8.72
CA ILE A 16 2.03 28.25 7.64
C ILE A 16 1.25 28.09 6.33
N THR A 17 1.68 28.81 5.30
CA THR A 17 1.12 28.76 3.94
C THR A 17 1.87 27.75 3.05
N GLY A 18 1.15 26.81 2.43
CA GLY A 18 1.42 26.40 1.05
C GLY A 18 0.89 27.47 0.08
N THR A 19 1.19 27.42 -1.21
CA THR A 19 0.75 28.47 -2.16
C THR A 19 -0.78 28.55 -2.34
N GLY A 20 -1.55 27.65 -1.73
CA GLY A 20 -2.93 27.85 -1.28
C GLY A 20 -2.99 27.96 0.26
N SER A 21 -3.75 28.92 0.77
CA SER A 21 -3.70 29.45 2.14
C SER A 21 -4.21 28.54 3.28
N GLY A 22 -3.84 27.26 3.31
CA GLY A 22 -4.15 26.31 4.40
C GLY A 22 -2.87 25.85 5.12
N VAL A 23 -2.96 25.69 6.44
CA VAL A 23 -1.91 25.17 7.35
C VAL A 23 -2.37 23.77 7.75
N ASN A 24 -1.51 22.75 7.63
CA ASN A 24 -1.76 21.41 8.19
C ASN A 24 -0.67 21.12 9.25
N ARG A 25 -1.05 20.80 10.49
CA ARG A 25 -0.15 20.33 11.56
C ARG A 25 -0.18 18.79 11.65
N LEU A 26 0.89 18.19 12.14
CA LEU A 26 0.91 16.75 12.47
C LEU A 26 -0.08 16.38 13.58
N SER A 27 -0.30 17.30 14.53
CA SER A 27 -1.34 17.22 15.56
C SER A 27 -2.76 17.51 15.03
N GLU A 28 -2.92 18.14 13.86
CA GLU A 28 -4.24 18.35 13.23
C GLU A 28 -4.72 17.10 12.47
N VAL A 29 -3.82 16.21 12.06
CA VAL A 29 -4.15 14.86 11.56
C VAL A 29 -4.64 13.93 12.69
N MET A 30 -4.47 14.29 13.97
CA MET A 30 -4.70 13.39 15.13
C MET A 30 -5.39 14.04 16.36
N ASP A 31 -6.37 14.92 16.15
CA ASP A 31 -7.12 15.68 17.18
C ASP A 31 -7.41 14.91 18.49
N ASP A 32 -6.96 15.47 19.63
CA ASP A 32 -7.19 15.03 21.00
C ASP A 32 -8.23 15.92 21.72
N ALA A 33 -9.51 15.75 21.38
CA ALA A 33 -10.60 16.36 22.16
C ALA A 33 -10.60 15.87 23.64
N PRO A 34 -11.13 16.66 24.59
CA PRO A 34 -11.10 16.34 26.03
C PRO A 34 -12.17 15.31 26.43
N ASP A 35 -12.04 14.06 25.95
CA ASP A 35 -12.93 12.94 26.25
C ASP A 35 -12.19 11.76 26.94
N GLY A 36 -11.31 12.05 27.90
CA GLY A 36 -10.60 10.99 28.66
C GLY A 36 -9.61 10.19 27.80
N PRO A 37 -8.95 9.14 28.33
CA PRO A 37 -7.96 8.37 27.56
C PRO A 37 -8.66 7.65 26.40
N ALA A 38 -8.58 8.24 25.20
CA ALA A 38 -9.06 7.63 23.98
C ALA A 38 -8.02 6.62 23.49
N VAL A 39 -8.46 5.37 23.40
CA VAL A 39 -7.89 4.36 22.53
C VAL A 39 -8.39 4.69 21.11
N PHE A 40 -7.54 4.60 20.09
CA PHE A 40 -7.97 4.65 18.69
C PHE A 40 -9.15 3.71 18.47
N TYR A 41 -10.34 4.25 18.16
CA TYR A 41 -11.50 3.43 17.81
C TYR A 41 -11.48 3.15 16.32
N LEU A 42 -11.26 1.88 15.96
CA LEU A 42 -11.71 1.34 14.68
C LEU A 42 -13.24 1.31 14.68
N ASP A 43 -13.88 2.07 13.79
CA ASP A 43 -15.29 1.85 13.46
C ASP A 43 -15.40 0.59 12.59
N ALA A 44 -15.27 -0.58 13.22
CA ALA A 44 -15.66 -1.82 12.59
C ALA A 44 -17.19 -1.90 12.62
N ALA A 45 -17.83 -1.43 11.55
CA ALA A 45 -19.29 -1.48 11.40
C ALA A 45 -19.84 -2.93 11.45
N ASP A 46 -19.00 -3.96 11.35
CA ASP A 46 -19.43 -5.35 11.42
C ASP A 46 -18.56 -6.25 12.35
N ALA A 47 -19.22 -6.73 13.42
CA ALA A 47 -18.88 -7.89 14.25
C ALA A 47 -17.73 -7.79 15.28
N TRP A 48 -18.04 -7.26 16.46
CA TRP A 48 -17.31 -7.54 17.70
C TRP A 48 -17.67 -8.94 18.25
N THR A 49 -16.68 -9.80 18.51
CA THR A 49 -16.91 -11.12 19.13
C THR A 49 -16.39 -11.14 20.57
N GLN A 50 -17.29 -11.32 21.54
CA GLN A 50 -16.93 -11.39 22.95
C GLN A 50 -16.35 -12.77 23.28
N ASN A 51 -15.12 -12.83 23.80
CA ASN A 51 -14.55 -14.05 24.34
C ASN A 51 -14.65 -14.03 25.88
N GLY A 52 -15.49 -14.90 26.43
CA GLY A 52 -15.60 -15.30 27.84
C GLY A 52 -15.01 -14.41 28.96
N ALA A 53 -15.90 -13.91 29.82
CA ALA A 53 -15.71 -13.51 31.24
C ALA A 53 -14.65 -12.46 31.61
N THR A 54 -13.82 -11.98 30.70
CA THR A 54 -13.03 -10.76 30.86
C THR A 54 -13.46 -9.77 29.78
N ASP A 55 -13.60 -8.49 30.14
CA ASP A 55 -13.99 -7.40 29.25
C ASP A 55 -12.87 -7.07 28.23
N GLU A 56 -12.38 -8.08 27.50
CA GLU A 56 -11.43 -7.93 26.41
C GLU A 56 -12.18 -8.13 25.09
N TRP A 57 -12.24 -7.05 24.33
CA TRP A 57 -12.81 -6.98 23.00
C TRP A 57 -11.66 -6.86 22.00
N TYR A 58 -11.59 -7.75 21.01
CA TYR A 58 -10.58 -7.69 19.96
C TYR A 58 -11.21 -7.34 18.61
N VAL A 59 -10.48 -6.58 17.81
CA VAL A 59 -10.76 -6.35 16.40
C VAL A 59 -10.30 -7.58 15.63
N ALA A 60 -11.18 -8.17 14.81
CA ALA A 60 -10.79 -9.25 13.92
C ALA A 60 -9.75 -8.73 12.91
N ALA A 61 -8.69 -9.49 12.64
CA ALA A 61 -7.59 -9.12 11.74
C ALA A 61 -7.99 -8.76 10.29
N ALA A 62 -9.28 -8.80 9.95
CA ALA A 62 -9.84 -8.49 8.64
C ALA A 62 -10.54 -7.11 8.57
N ALA A 63 -10.70 -6.38 9.68
CA ALA A 63 -11.30 -5.05 9.66
C ALA A 63 -10.22 -3.99 9.45
N LYS A 64 -10.20 -3.39 8.25
CA LYS A 64 -9.35 -2.24 7.90
C LYS A 64 -9.95 -0.95 8.52
N PRO A 65 -9.13 0.02 8.95
CA PRO A 65 -9.64 1.31 9.41
C PRO A 65 -10.00 2.21 8.22
N ASP A 66 -11.29 2.40 7.96
CA ASP A 66 -11.80 3.10 6.76
C ASP A 66 -11.81 4.65 6.85
N ASN A 67 -11.45 5.28 7.98
CA ASN A 67 -11.48 6.75 8.09
C ASN A 67 -10.43 7.33 9.06
N VAL A 68 -9.80 8.42 8.63
CA VAL A 68 -9.06 9.38 9.49
C VAL A 68 -9.80 10.72 9.38
N SER A 69 -10.01 11.46 10.46
CA SER A 69 -10.74 12.75 10.40
C SER A 69 -9.95 13.88 11.02
N GLU A 70 -9.87 15.02 10.33
CA GLU A 70 -9.25 16.26 10.80
C GLU A 70 -10.33 17.32 11.11
N ASN A 71 -10.11 18.09 12.18
CA ASN A 71 -11.04 19.09 12.67
C ASN A 71 -10.57 20.52 12.38
N LEU A 72 -10.83 21.00 11.15
CA LEU A 72 -10.58 22.39 10.73
C LEU A 72 -11.90 23.09 10.38
N ALA A 73 -12.52 23.77 11.37
CA ALA A 73 -13.71 24.63 11.20
C ALA A 73 -14.93 23.96 10.51
N GLY A 74 -14.98 22.63 10.55
CA GLY A 74 -15.95 21.76 9.89
C GLY A 74 -15.27 20.41 9.64
N TRP A 75 -15.94 19.32 9.98
CA TRP A 75 -15.41 17.96 9.83
C TRP A 75 -14.90 17.74 8.41
N ARG A 76 -13.58 17.55 8.24
CA ARG A 76 -13.01 17.00 7.01
C ARG A 76 -12.61 15.56 7.31
N ASN A 77 -13.28 14.62 6.66
CA ASN A 77 -12.81 13.24 6.65
C ASN A 77 -11.63 13.19 5.67
N MET A 78 -10.46 12.78 6.15
CA MET A 78 -9.46 12.21 5.25
C MET A 78 -10.05 10.87 4.82
N THR A 79 -10.47 10.82 3.56
CA THR A 79 -10.93 9.57 2.97
C THR A 79 -9.73 8.63 2.99
N ASP A 80 -9.88 7.45 3.59
CA ASP A 80 -8.98 6.36 3.27
C ASP A 80 -9.00 6.22 1.74
N ALA A 81 -7.84 6.37 1.08
CA ALA A 81 -7.75 5.96 -0.30
C ALA A 81 -7.89 4.43 -0.43
N GLY A 82 -7.99 3.70 0.69
CA GLY A 82 -9.01 2.70 0.97
C GLY A 82 -9.33 1.73 -0.13
N ASP A 83 -8.33 1.13 -0.79
CA ASP A 83 -8.54 0.40 -2.05
C ASP A 83 -9.29 1.20 -3.17
N ASP A 84 -9.65 2.46 -2.90
CA ASP A 84 -10.50 3.43 -3.58
C ASP A 84 -9.58 4.47 -4.26
N ALA A 85 -9.17 4.35 -5.50
CA ALA A 85 -9.46 3.38 -6.51
C ALA A 85 -8.12 3.06 -7.15
N LYS A 86 -7.63 1.83 -6.97
CA LYS A 86 -6.72 1.26 -7.98
C LYS A 86 -7.49 1.26 -9.29
N THR A 87 -7.48 2.38 -10.01
CA THR A 87 -7.98 2.41 -11.38
C THR A 87 -7.06 1.52 -12.17
N GLY A 88 -7.61 0.83 -13.15
CA GLY A 88 -6.82 -0.11 -13.91
C GLY A 88 -7.34 -0.24 -15.31
N THR A 89 -6.41 -0.59 -16.18
CA THR A 89 -6.73 -0.81 -17.58
C THR A 89 -6.84 -2.32 -17.80
N ASN A 90 -7.93 -2.71 -18.46
CA ASN A 90 -8.12 -4.08 -18.91
C ASN A 90 -7.39 -4.27 -20.24
N TYR A 91 -6.55 -5.31 -20.31
CA TYR A 91 -5.86 -5.72 -21.53
C TYR A 91 -6.35 -7.08 -21.98
N PHE A 92 -6.58 -7.22 -23.28
CA PHE A 92 -7.14 -8.43 -23.88
C PHE A 92 -6.08 -9.21 -24.65
N PRO A 93 -6.22 -10.55 -24.76
CA PRO A 93 -5.28 -11.39 -25.48
C PRO A 93 -5.03 -10.87 -26.90
N THR A 94 -3.76 -10.84 -27.28
CA THR A 94 -3.32 -10.48 -28.64
C THR A 94 -3.06 -11.69 -29.52
N SER A 95 -2.90 -12.87 -28.92
CA SER A 95 -2.80 -14.14 -29.63
C SER A 95 -3.28 -15.30 -28.78
N PHE A 96 -3.62 -16.39 -29.44
CA PHE A 96 -3.97 -17.68 -28.86
C PHE A 96 -3.08 -18.76 -29.46
N ASN A 97 -2.65 -19.71 -28.62
CA ASN A 97 -1.89 -20.89 -29.02
C ASN A 97 -2.48 -22.13 -28.36
N LEU A 98 -2.97 -23.06 -29.19
CA LEU A 98 -3.36 -24.39 -28.76
C LEU A 98 -2.13 -25.31 -28.84
N VAL A 99 -1.75 -25.93 -27.73
CA VAL A 99 -0.65 -26.89 -27.74
C VAL A 99 -1.07 -28.09 -28.60
N ALA A 100 -0.13 -28.60 -29.41
CA ALA A 100 -0.46 -29.60 -30.41
C ALA A 100 -0.96 -30.89 -29.75
N SER A 101 -2.11 -31.40 -30.20
CA SER A 101 -2.76 -32.63 -29.71
C SER A 101 -3.40 -32.54 -28.32
N SER A 102 -3.68 -31.33 -27.83
CA SER A 102 -4.32 -31.11 -26.53
C SER A 102 -5.49 -30.14 -26.67
N GLY A 103 -6.62 -30.70 -27.10
CA GLY A 103 -7.87 -29.99 -27.37
C GLY A 103 -8.06 -29.66 -28.85
N THR A 104 -9.26 -29.22 -29.21
CA THR A 104 -9.64 -28.71 -30.52
C THR A 104 -10.53 -27.48 -30.37
N VAL A 105 -10.21 -26.38 -31.05
CA VAL A 105 -11.13 -25.22 -31.13
C VAL A 105 -12.32 -25.61 -32.00
N ILE A 106 -13.51 -25.68 -31.40
CA ILE A 106 -14.73 -26.12 -32.10
C ILE A 106 -15.69 -24.97 -32.40
N ALA A 107 -15.59 -23.85 -31.68
CA ALA A 107 -16.35 -22.64 -31.95
C ALA A 107 -15.64 -21.37 -31.42
N GLY A 108 -16.09 -20.21 -31.92
CA GLY A 108 -15.66 -18.90 -31.45
C GLY A 108 -14.37 -18.36 -32.06
N ASP A 109 -13.99 -17.17 -31.61
CA ASP A 109 -12.78 -16.45 -32.00
C ASP A 109 -12.23 -15.74 -30.75
N TYR A 110 -10.99 -16.04 -30.36
CA TYR A 110 -10.35 -15.43 -29.19
C TYR A 110 -10.30 -13.90 -29.24
N THR A 111 -10.43 -13.28 -30.42
CA THR A 111 -10.45 -11.82 -30.56
C THR A 111 -11.74 -11.17 -30.05
N LYS A 112 -12.77 -11.97 -29.73
CA LYS A 112 -14.04 -11.51 -29.17
C LYS A 112 -14.10 -11.49 -27.64
N LEU A 113 -13.04 -11.92 -26.95
CA LEU A 113 -13.00 -12.08 -25.48
C LEU A 113 -12.98 -10.75 -24.67
N ALA A 114 -13.43 -9.65 -25.28
CA ALA A 114 -13.35 -8.31 -24.70
C ALA A 114 -14.59 -7.89 -23.91
N VAL A 115 -15.72 -8.56 -24.13
CA VAL A 115 -17.01 -8.29 -23.52
C VAL A 115 -17.66 -9.61 -23.13
N ASP A 116 -18.45 -9.58 -22.06
CA ASP A 116 -19.37 -10.66 -21.68
C ASP A 116 -20.64 -10.51 -22.54
N ASP A 117 -20.79 -11.35 -23.56
CA ASP A 117 -21.91 -11.28 -24.51
C ASP A 117 -22.47 -12.63 -24.97
N GLY A 118 -21.93 -13.74 -24.45
CA GLY A 118 -22.30 -15.10 -24.81
C GLY A 118 -21.67 -15.63 -26.11
N ASP A 119 -20.77 -14.88 -26.77
CA ASP A 119 -19.98 -15.39 -27.90
C ASP A 119 -18.71 -16.11 -27.40
N TYR A 120 -18.86 -17.37 -26.98
CA TYR A 120 -17.74 -18.15 -26.43
C TYR A 120 -16.64 -18.49 -27.44
N HIS A 121 -15.38 -18.43 -26.99
CA HIS A 121 -14.28 -19.22 -27.53
C HIS A 121 -14.29 -20.60 -26.87
N GLN A 122 -14.63 -21.63 -27.65
CA GLN A 122 -14.90 -22.98 -27.15
C GLN A 122 -13.81 -23.95 -27.60
N ILE A 123 -13.22 -24.65 -26.63
CA ILE A 123 -12.18 -25.65 -26.83
C ILE A 123 -12.67 -26.99 -26.28
N GLU A 124 -12.84 -27.97 -27.16
CA GLU A 124 -13.17 -29.35 -26.78
C GLU A 124 -11.91 -30.09 -26.32
N GLU A 125 -12.03 -30.95 -25.31
CA GLU A 125 -10.98 -31.86 -24.90
C GLU A 125 -10.64 -32.89 -25.98
N GLU A 126 -9.35 -33.18 -26.13
CA GLU A 126 -8.91 -34.33 -26.92
C GLU A 126 -8.75 -35.58 -26.06
N THR A 127 -8.89 -36.74 -26.67
CA THR A 127 -8.53 -37.99 -26.01
C THR A 127 -7.00 -38.05 -25.86
N GLY A 128 -6.49 -38.01 -24.64
CA GLY A 128 -5.04 -38.02 -24.38
C GLY A 128 -4.65 -37.26 -23.12
N THR A 129 -3.35 -37.06 -22.94
CA THR A 129 -2.78 -36.30 -21.83
C THR A 129 -1.60 -35.44 -22.31
N PRO A 130 -1.62 -34.11 -22.11
CA PRO A 130 -2.76 -33.34 -21.60
C PRO A 130 -3.91 -33.35 -22.62
N CYS A 131 -5.15 -33.40 -22.13
CA CYS A 131 -6.32 -33.35 -23.00
C CYS A 131 -6.77 -31.95 -23.36
N LEU A 132 -6.35 -30.97 -22.55
CA LEU A 132 -6.55 -29.55 -22.76
C LEU A 132 -5.24 -28.84 -22.38
N ASP A 133 -4.62 -28.14 -23.32
CA ASP A 133 -3.47 -27.27 -23.04
C ASP A 133 -3.44 -26.16 -24.09
N PHE A 134 -3.76 -24.95 -23.65
CA PHE A 134 -3.73 -23.76 -24.50
C PHE A 134 -3.31 -22.54 -23.71
N ASP A 135 -2.76 -21.57 -24.42
CA ASP A 135 -2.34 -20.31 -23.84
C ASP A 135 -2.85 -19.10 -24.63
N TYR A 136 -3.15 -18.05 -23.88
CA TYR A 136 -3.39 -16.71 -24.37
C TYR A 136 -2.17 -15.86 -24.08
N SER A 137 -1.76 -15.03 -25.05
CA SER A 137 -0.63 -14.12 -24.89
C SER A 137 -1.02 -12.68 -25.14
N TRP A 138 -0.44 -11.79 -24.34
CA TRP A 138 -0.56 -10.35 -24.47
C TRP A 138 0.76 -9.77 -24.97
N SER A 139 0.67 -8.68 -25.72
CA SER A 139 1.80 -7.88 -26.17
C SER A 139 1.45 -6.41 -26.13
N GLY A 140 2.46 -5.54 -25.99
CA GLY A 140 2.25 -4.10 -25.89
C GLY A 140 1.65 -3.64 -24.56
N LEU A 141 1.81 -4.43 -23.49
CA LEU A 141 1.46 -4.02 -22.14
C LEU A 141 2.41 -2.89 -21.65
N PRO A 142 1.96 -2.01 -20.75
CA PRO A 142 2.83 -1.07 -20.05
C PRO A 142 4.01 -1.80 -19.41
N THR A 143 5.21 -1.22 -19.51
CA THR A 143 6.43 -1.80 -18.93
C THR A 143 6.73 -1.25 -17.54
N SER A 144 6.08 -0.15 -17.14
CA SER A 144 6.25 0.49 -15.84
C SER A 144 5.34 -0.08 -14.75
N THR A 145 4.33 -0.86 -15.13
CA THR A 145 3.27 -1.32 -14.24
C THR A 145 2.96 -2.78 -14.57
N LEU A 146 2.84 -3.60 -13.54
CA LEU A 146 2.72 -5.04 -13.67
C LEU A 146 1.25 -5.44 -13.47
N PRO A 147 0.70 -6.37 -14.27
CA PRO A 147 -0.65 -6.86 -14.03
C PRO A 147 -0.82 -7.49 -12.65
N ASP A 148 -1.94 -7.15 -12.03
CA ASP A 148 -2.29 -7.63 -10.69
C ASP A 148 -3.18 -8.86 -10.75
N LYS A 149 -4.06 -8.94 -11.75
CA LYS A 149 -5.10 -9.98 -11.81
C LYS A 149 -5.36 -10.48 -13.21
N VAL A 150 -5.76 -11.74 -13.29
CA VAL A 150 -6.42 -12.34 -14.45
C VAL A 150 -7.90 -12.44 -14.13
N HIS A 151 -8.76 -11.89 -14.99
CA HIS A 151 -10.21 -12.07 -14.90
C HIS A 151 -10.68 -12.90 -16.09
N LEU A 152 -11.47 -13.93 -15.83
CA LEU A 152 -12.06 -14.81 -16.83
C LEU A 152 -13.54 -15.01 -16.52
N ASN A 153 -14.39 -14.98 -17.54
CA ASN A 153 -15.74 -15.52 -17.46
C ASN A 153 -15.92 -16.65 -18.46
N GLY A 154 -16.63 -17.67 -18.03
CA GLY A 154 -16.87 -18.88 -18.79
C GLY A 154 -17.06 -20.05 -17.86
N TYR A 155 -16.92 -21.27 -18.38
CA TYR A 155 -17.07 -22.48 -17.59
C TYR A 155 -16.41 -23.67 -18.27
N TYR A 156 -16.19 -24.70 -17.48
CA TYR A 156 -15.76 -26.00 -17.95
C TYR A 156 -16.91 -27.00 -17.83
N ASP A 157 -17.38 -27.54 -18.95
CA ASP A 157 -18.44 -28.56 -19.03
C ASP A 157 -17.79 -29.91 -19.26
N GLY A 158 -17.67 -30.72 -18.21
CA GLY A 158 -16.95 -31.99 -18.31
C GLY A 158 -17.45 -32.99 -17.29
N ASN A 159 -16.59 -33.31 -16.31
CA ASN A 159 -17.05 -34.04 -15.13
C ASN A 159 -16.28 -33.62 -13.86
N PRO A 160 -16.84 -33.88 -12.67
CA PRO A 160 -16.26 -33.41 -11.41
C PRO A 160 -14.91 -34.03 -11.01
N ALA A 161 -14.38 -34.99 -11.77
CA ALA A 161 -13.07 -35.61 -11.52
C ALA A 161 -11.94 -35.01 -12.37
N HIS A 162 -12.24 -34.00 -13.19
CA HIS A 162 -11.29 -33.33 -14.06
C HIS A 162 -10.69 -32.11 -13.36
N ASP A 163 -9.36 -32.04 -13.36
CA ASP A 163 -8.60 -31.00 -12.64
C ASP A 163 -8.06 -29.98 -13.66
N VAL A 164 -8.82 -28.92 -13.91
CA VAL A 164 -8.43 -27.84 -14.83
C VAL A 164 -7.81 -26.69 -14.05
N PHE A 165 -6.64 -26.23 -14.49
CA PHE A 165 -5.82 -25.26 -13.77
C PHE A 165 -5.40 -24.08 -14.64
N ILE A 166 -5.15 -22.95 -13.99
CA ILE A 166 -4.59 -21.74 -14.61
C ILE A 166 -3.14 -21.48 -14.18
N TYR A 167 -2.32 -21.10 -15.15
CA TYR A 167 -0.89 -20.83 -14.98
C TYR A 167 -0.51 -19.50 -15.62
N ALA A 168 0.54 -18.87 -15.09
CA ALA A 168 1.26 -17.78 -15.75
C ALA A 168 2.67 -18.22 -16.15
N TRP A 169 3.20 -17.65 -17.23
CA TRP A 169 4.57 -17.92 -17.66
C TRP A 169 5.56 -17.05 -16.88
N ASP A 170 6.46 -17.69 -16.14
CA ASP A 170 7.64 -17.09 -15.52
C ASP A 170 8.75 -17.00 -16.57
N TYR A 171 9.01 -15.79 -17.09
CA TYR A 171 10.02 -15.48 -18.09
C TYR A 171 11.45 -15.66 -17.58
N ASP A 172 11.69 -15.42 -16.29
CA ASP A 172 13.02 -15.55 -15.68
C ASP A 172 13.35 -17.01 -15.38
N GLY A 173 12.41 -17.72 -14.76
CA GLY A 173 12.52 -19.15 -14.49
C GLY A 173 12.26 -20.02 -15.72
N THR A 174 11.74 -19.45 -16.82
CA THR A 174 11.37 -20.14 -18.07
C THR A 174 10.43 -21.33 -17.84
N GLN A 175 9.40 -21.13 -17.03
CA GLN A 175 8.48 -22.19 -16.59
C GLN A 175 7.04 -21.69 -16.46
N TRP A 176 6.08 -22.62 -16.47
CA TRP A 176 4.70 -22.31 -16.09
C TRP A 176 4.53 -22.43 -14.58
N VAL A 177 4.01 -21.39 -13.94
CA VAL A 177 3.72 -21.36 -12.50
C VAL A 177 2.22 -21.29 -12.31
N ARG A 178 1.70 -22.14 -11.43
CA ARG A 178 0.28 -22.17 -11.13
C ARG A 178 -0.11 -20.94 -10.31
N LEU A 179 -1.22 -20.27 -10.68
CA LEU A 179 -1.65 -19.06 -9.98
C LEU A 179 -2.28 -19.34 -8.61
N THR A 180 -2.85 -20.54 -8.42
CA THR A 180 -3.50 -20.92 -7.17
C THR A 180 -2.95 -22.23 -6.60
N ALA A 181 -3.23 -22.47 -5.33
CA ALA A 181 -3.02 -23.76 -4.66
C ALA A 181 -4.31 -24.60 -4.54
N ALA A 182 -5.39 -24.23 -5.22
CA ALA A 182 -6.68 -24.92 -5.12
C ALA A 182 -6.60 -26.38 -5.60
N ALA A 183 -7.61 -27.19 -5.33
CA ALA A 183 -7.64 -28.55 -5.91
C ALA A 183 -7.99 -28.53 -7.41
N GLN A 184 -8.75 -27.52 -7.85
CA GLN A 184 -9.15 -27.23 -9.23
C GLN A 184 -9.40 -25.73 -9.33
N ASP A 185 -9.12 -25.13 -10.48
CA ASP A 185 -9.37 -23.69 -10.73
C ASP A 185 -10.68 -23.47 -11.49
N PHE A 186 -11.07 -24.44 -12.33
CA PHE A 186 -12.34 -24.44 -13.07
C PHE A 186 -13.09 -25.75 -12.83
N PRO A 187 -14.03 -25.78 -11.86
CA PRO A 187 -14.86 -26.97 -11.61
C PRO A 187 -15.82 -27.24 -12.77
N ASP A 188 -16.28 -28.50 -12.87
CA ASP A 188 -17.39 -28.90 -13.75
C ASP A 188 -18.65 -28.06 -13.47
N ALA A 189 -19.15 -27.40 -14.50
CA ALA A 189 -20.30 -26.50 -14.45
C ALA A 189 -21.07 -26.49 -15.78
N ALA A 190 -22.32 -26.04 -15.74
CA ALA A 190 -23.22 -25.99 -16.90
C ALA A 190 -23.60 -24.56 -17.32
N ALA A 191 -22.96 -23.55 -16.73
CA ALA A 191 -23.20 -22.14 -16.96
C ALA A 191 -21.97 -21.34 -16.53
N ASP A 192 -21.87 -20.10 -17.03
CA ASP A 192 -20.77 -19.18 -16.73
C ASP A 192 -20.60 -18.88 -15.24
N ASP A 193 -19.34 -18.70 -14.86
CA ASP A 193 -18.94 -18.11 -13.58
C ASP A 193 -17.80 -17.10 -13.82
N ASP A 194 -17.64 -16.17 -12.86
CA ASP A 194 -16.58 -15.16 -12.89
C ASP A 194 -15.40 -15.60 -12.02
N TYR A 195 -14.25 -15.81 -12.66
CA TYR A 195 -13.02 -16.20 -12.01
C TYR A 195 -12.05 -15.02 -11.94
N THR A 196 -11.47 -14.81 -10.76
CA THR A 196 -10.42 -13.81 -10.52
C THR A 196 -9.22 -14.50 -9.89
N PHE A 197 -8.06 -14.34 -10.51
CA PHE A 197 -6.80 -14.91 -10.05
C PHE A 197 -5.78 -13.81 -9.82
N ASP A 198 -5.22 -13.73 -8.62
CA ASP A 198 -4.13 -12.81 -8.33
C ASP A 198 -2.85 -13.28 -9.01
N MET A 199 -2.14 -12.34 -9.65
CA MET A 199 -0.80 -12.57 -10.16
C MET A 199 0.18 -12.69 -8.98
N PRO A 200 1.16 -13.61 -9.01
CA PRO A 200 2.02 -13.83 -7.84
C PRO A 200 2.85 -12.58 -7.53
N SER A 201 2.65 -12.01 -6.34
CA SER A 201 3.28 -10.75 -5.89
C SER A 201 4.77 -10.87 -5.58
N VAL A 202 5.30 -12.09 -5.45
CA VAL A 202 6.65 -12.32 -4.91
C VAL A 202 7.77 -12.02 -5.93
N ASN A 203 7.44 -11.75 -7.18
CA ASN A 203 8.32 -11.11 -8.18
C ASN A 203 7.50 -10.83 -9.45
N PRO A 204 6.76 -9.73 -9.49
CA PRO A 204 5.84 -9.48 -10.59
C PRO A 204 6.61 -9.32 -11.91
N GLY A 205 7.85 -8.82 -11.91
CA GLY A 205 8.70 -8.74 -13.10
C GLY A 205 9.03 -10.09 -13.76
N TYR A 206 8.78 -11.23 -13.10
CA TYR A 206 9.00 -12.55 -13.68
C TYR A 206 7.89 -12.97 -14.64
N TYR A 207 6.66 -12.52 -14.43
CA TYR A 207 5.52 -12.93 -15.26
C TYR A 207 5.28 -11.99 -16.45
N PHE A 208 6.13 -10.95 -16.55
CA PHE A 208 6.05 -9.89 -17.54
C PHE A 208 7.43 -9.54 -18.07
N ASP A 209 7.66 -9.77 -19.37
CA ASP A 209 8.90 -9.34 -20.03
C ASP A 209 8.58 -8.38 -21.16
N SER A 210 9.14 -7.17 -21.09
CA SER A 210 9.13 -6.22 -22.20
C SER A 210 7.73 -5.93 -22.77
N GLY A 211 6.71 -5.89 -21.90
CA GLY A 211 5.31 -5.65 -22.28
C GLY A 211 4.58 -6.89 -22.81
N ALA A 212 5.08 -8.10 -22.53
CA ALA A 212 4.42 -9.36 -22.86
C ALA A 212 4.02 -10.13 -21.60
N ALA A 213 2.93 -10.91 -21.72
CA ALA A 213 2.44 -11.83 -20.69
C ALA A 213 1.86 -13.08 -21.33
N LYS A 214 1.81 -14.20 -20.60
CA LYS A 214 1.10 -15.41 -21.03
C LYS A 214 0.36 -16.07 -19.90
N ILE A 215 -0.86 -16.49 -20.19
CA ILE A 215 -1.73 -17.27 -19.31
C ILE A 215 -2.06 -18.58 -20.00
N ARG A 216 -1.94 -19.68 -19.28
CA ARG A 216 -2.24 -21.03 -19.76
C ARG A 216 -3.36 -21.65 -18.96
N ILE A 217 -4.26 -22.32 -19.66
CA ILE A 217 -5.26 -23.21 -19.08
C ILE A 217 -4.88 -24.63 -19.47
N ASN A 218 -4.78 -25.51 -18.48
CA ASN A 218 -4.31 -26.87 -18.70
C ASN A 218 -5.09 -27.87 -17.85
N HIS A 219 -5.40 -29.00 -18.48
CA HIS A 219 -5.97 -30.17 -17.86
C HIS A 219 -5.03 -31.36 -18.10
N THR A 220 -4.37 -31.82 -17.03
CA THR A 220 -3.32 -32.84 -17.11
C THR A 220 -3.83 -34.28 -17.07
N SER A 221 -5.14 -34.51 -16.97
CA SER A 221 -5.70 -35.86 -16.92
C SER A 221 -6.08 -36.37 -18.33
N GLY A 222 -6.66 -37.56 -18.40
CA GLY A 222 -7.16 -38.13 -19.64
C GLY A 222 -8.51 -37.50 -20.01
N GLY A 223 -8.59 -36.85 -21.16
CA GLY A 223 -9.82 -36.17 -21.59
C GLY A 223 -10.85 -37.08 -22.22
N SER A 224 -12.04 -36.53 -22.40
CA SER A 224 -13.12 -37.16 -23.17
C SER A 224 -13.69 -36.19 -24.19
N ALA A 225 -13.88 -36.65 -25.43
CA ALA A 225 -14.59 -35.88 -26.44
C ALA A 225 -16.01 -35.53 -25.93
N GLY A 226 -16.45 -34.30 -26.20
CA GLY A 226 -17.67 -33.72 -25.68
C GLY A 226 -17.54 -33.04 -24.31
N HIS A 227 -16.36 -33.02 -23.69
CA HIS A 227 -16.07 -32.07 -22.62
C HIS A 227 -15.44 -30.81 -23.20
N ASP A 228 -15.90 -29.65 -22.76
CA ASP A 228 -15.58 -28.38 -23.38
C ASP A 228 -15.17 -27.34 -22.34
N PHE A 229 -14.26 -26.46 -22.73
CA PHE A 229 -13.95 -25.23 -22.01
C PHE A 229 -14.47 -24.04 -22.80
N TYR A 230 -15.35 -23.26 -22.17
CA TYR A 230 -15.96 -22.06 -22.73
C TYR A 230 -15.31 -20.83 -22.11
N VAL A 231 -14.90 -19.87 -22.94
CA VAL A 231 -14.40 -18.56 -22.50
C VAL A 231 -15.23 -17.47 -23.16
N ASP A 232 -15.95 -16.68 -22.38
CA ASP A 232 -16.71 -15.52 -22.86
C ASP A 232 -15.83 -14.27 -22.87
N TYR A 233 -15.26 -13.91 -21.70
CA TYR A 233 -14.24 -12.88 -21.61
C TYR A 233 -12.97 -13.36 -20.90
N LEU A 234 -11.84 -12.78 -21.30
CA LEU A 234 -10.56 -12.94 -20.63
C LEU A 234 -9.75 -11.66 -20.72
N ARG A 235 -9.26 -11.18 -19.58
CA ARG A 235 -8.48 -9.95 -19.49
C ARG A 235 -7.42 -10.01 -18.41
N LEU A 236 -6.34 -9.30 -18.64
CA LEU A 236 -5.41 -8.89 -17.59
C LEU A 236 -5.85 -7.53 -17.06
N TYR A 237 -5.91 -7.42 -15.74
CA TYR A 237 -6.10 -6.16 -15.05
C TYR A 237 -4.74 -5.63 -14.58
N ILE A 238 -4.38 -4.44 -15.04
CA ILE A 238 -3.22 -3.70 -14.55
C ILE A 238 -3.76 -2.52 -13.76
N SER A 239 -3.63 -2.58 -12.43
CA SER A 239 -3.82 -1.42 -11.59
C SER A 239 -2.73 -0.42 -11.90
N THR A 240 -3.14 0.78 -12.29
CA THR A 240 -2.31 1.94 -12.13
C THR A 240 -2.48 2.38 -10.69
N GLU A 241 -1.37 2.43 -9.95
CA GLU A 241 -1.36 3.21 -8.73
C GLU A 241 -1.70 4.64 -9.16
N VAL A 242 -2.92 5.04 -8.83
CA VAL A 242 -3.25 6.46 -8.80
C VAL A 242 -2.57 6.88 -7.52
N GLY A 243 -1.48 7.62 -7.64
CA GLY A 243 -0.88 8.24 -6.48
C GLY A 243 -1.90 8.93 -5.65
N LEU A 244 -1.59 8.92 -4.38
CA LEU A 244 -2.33 9.62 -3.36
C LEU A 244 -2.56 11.06 -3.84
N ALA A 245 -3.81 11.48 -3.88
CA ALA A 245 -4.10 12.89 -3.99
C ALA A 245 -3.59 13.61 -2.72
N SER A 246 -3.50 14.94 -2.78
CA SER A 246 -3.21 15.74 -1.58
C SER A 246 -4.15 15.34 -0.43
N ASP A 247 -3.57 15.16 0.75
CA ASP A 247 -4.27 14.77 1.99
C ASP A 247 -4.82 13.32 1.97
N GLU A 248 -4.31 12.45 1.08
CA GLU A 248 -4.58 11.01 1.10
C GLU A 248 -3.41 10.21 1.70
N TRP A 249 -3.73 9.03 2.25
CA TRP A 249 -2.76 8.06 2.74
C TRP A 249 -3.08 6.68 2.14
N SER A 250 -2.07 5.83 1.97
CA SER A 250 -2.27 4.41 1.64
C SER A 250 -1.40 3.51 2.50
N TYR A 251 -1.87 2.26 2.66
CA TYR A 251 -1.11 1.20 3.28
C TYR A 251 -0.76 0.10 2.26
N ASP A 252 0.53 -0.10 2.03
CA ASP A 252 1.01 -1.21 1.21
C ASP A 252 1.19 -2.46 2.07
N ASN A 253 0.21 -3.36 1.95
CA ASN A 253 0.19 -4.66 2.62
C ASN A 253 1.40 -5.54 2.27
N ASN A 254 2.01 -5.39 1.09
CA ASN A 254 3.12 -6.23 0.65
C ASN A 254 4.41 -5.90 1.40
N ASN A 255 4.59 -4.62 1.78
CA ASN A 255 5.80 -4.14 2.45
C ASN A 255 5.57 -3.62 3.87
N SER A 256 4.33 -3.67 4.39
CA SER A 256 3.95 -3.12 5.70
C SER A 256 4.33 -1.64 5.84
N ARG A 257 4.06 -0.85 4.79
CA ARG A 257 4.41 0.57 4.71
C ARG A 257 3.17 1.44 4.67
N VAL A 258 3.22 2.57 5.36
CA VAL A 258 2.25 3.65 5.21
C VAL A 258 2.89 4.76 4.39
N TYR A 259 2.14 5.23 3.41
CA TYR A 259 2.47 6.31 2.50
C TYR A 259 1.51 7.46 2.78
N ILE A 260 2.05 8.67 2.96
CA ILE A 260 1.24 9.86 3.23
C ILE A 260 1.68 10.93 2.22
N GLN A 261 0.72 11.42 1.43
CA GLN A 261 0.95 12.53 0.52
C GLN A 261 0.54 13.85 1.18
N LEU A 262 1.52 14.73 1.39
CA LEU A 262 1.33 15.97 2.14
C LEU A 262 1.05 17.17 1.22
N SER A 263 1.23 17.03 -0.09
CA SER A 263 0.84 18.08 -1.03
C SER A 263 0.48 17.59 -2.44
N ASP A 264 -0.35 18.38 -3.11
CA ASP A 264 -0.75 18.28 -4.53
C ASP A 264 0.45 18.61 -5.44
N ASP A 265 1.52 17.82 -5.36
CA ASP A 265 2.49 17.77 -6.43
C ASP A 265 1.90 16.91 -7.57
N SER A 266 2.23 17.26 -8.81
CA SER A 266 1.61 16.64 -9.98
C SER A 266 2.10 15.22 -10.26
N ASP A 267 2.82 14.58 -9.34
CA ASP A 267 3.39 13.25 -9.50
C ASP A 267 2.68 12.20 -8.61
N PRO A 268 1.70 11.48 -9.17
CA PRO A 268 0.98 10.43 -8.47
C PRO A 268 1.82 9.15 -8.24
N ASN A 269 3.15 9.21 -8.16
CA ASN A 269 3.95 8.08 -7.68
C ASN A 269 4.92 8.48 -6.57
N ASP A 270 4.89 9.74 -6.15
CA ASP A 270 5.79 10.26 -5.13
C ASP A 270 5.19 10.09 -3.75
N THR A 271 6.07 9.89 -2.77
CA THR A 271 5.65 9.76 -1.38
C THR A 271 6.44 10.70 -0.51
N ASP A 272 5.77 11.75 -0.06
CA ASP A 272 6.35 12.78 0.80
C ASP A 272 6.89 12.20 2.13
N VAL A 273 6.19 11.21 2.69
CA VAL A 273 6.58 10.57 3.95
C VAL A 273 6.40 9.06 3.86
N ARG A 274 7.45 8.33 4.26
CA ARG A 274 7.46 6.87 4.31
C ARG A 274 7.74 6.33 5.71
N LEU A 275 6.91 5.36 6.09
CA LEU A 275 6.90 4.69 7.38
C LEU A 275 7.29 3.20 7.21
N ASP A 276 8.48 2.80 7.66
CA ASP A 276 8.97 1.42 7.52
C ASP A 276 8.58 0.54 8.72
N TYR A 277 7.93 -0.61 8.45
CA TYR A 277 7.57 -1.65 9.44
C TYR A 277 6.49 -1.20 10.45
N ALA A 278 5.22 -1.23 10.03
CA ALA A 278 4.09 -0.96 10.90
C ALA A 278 3.91 -2.05 11.99
N TRP A 279 4.63 -1.91 13.12
CA TRP A 279 4.06 -2.33 14.40
C TRP A 279 2.75 -1.54 14.63
N PRO A 280 1.79 -2.03 15.42
CA PRO A 280 0.45 -1.43 15.51
C PRO A 280 0.43 0.05 15.96
N PHE A 281 1.56 0.59 16.41
CA PHE A 281 1.73 1.98 16.77
C PHE A 281 3.05 2.49 16.18
N PHE A 282 2.98 3.41 15.21
CA PHE A 282 4.18 4.06 14.67
C PHE A 282 4.69 5.18 15.57
N MET A 283 3.78 5.80 16.32
CA MET A 283 4.03 6.91 17.23
C MET A 283 3.17 6.75 18.48
N THR A 284 3.69 7.13 19.63
CA THR A 284 2.95 7.19 20.90
C THR A 284 3.20 8.52 21.55
N GLU A 285 2.14 9.22 21.90
CA GLU A 285 2.25 10.35 22.79
C GLU A 285 2.51 9.86 24.22
N THR A 286 3.68 10.19 24.76
CA THR A 286 4.12 9.78 26.10
C THR A 286 3.87 10.86 27.16
N VAL A 287 3.67 12.09 26.71
CA VAL A 287 3.27 13.24 27.52
C VAL A 287 2.32 14.06 26.67
N GLU A 288 1.08 14.22 27.15
CA GLU A 288 0.03 15.07 26.59
C GLU A 288 0.57 16.44 26.15
N ASP A 289 0.34 16.77 24.88
CA ASP A 289 0.75 17.98 24.17
C ASP A 289 2.25 18.27 24.26
N GLY A 290 3.09 17.23 24.27
CA GLY A 290 4.47 17.43 24.72
C GLY A 290 5.53 16.51 24.16
N VAL A 291 5.31 15.19 24.16
CA VAL A 291 6.38 14.24 23.82
C VAL A 291 5.84 13.07 23.02
N TYR A 292 6.27 12.97 21.77
CA TYR A 292 5.96 11.87 20.87
C TYR A 292 7.14 10.92 20.77
N LEU A 293 6.86 9.64 20.96
CA LEU A 293 7.80 8.54 20.82
C LEU A 293 7.55 7.84 19.47
N ILE A 294 8.53 7.84 18.59
CA ILE A 294 8.47 7.19 17.27
C ILE A 294 9.10 5.80 17.38
N HIS A 295 8.33 4.78 17.00
CA HIS A 295 8.64 3.35 17.14
C HIS A 295 9.16 2.70 15.87
N GLN A 296 9.61 3.50 14.91
CA GLN A 296 10.06 3.00 13.61
C GLN A 296 10.95 4.00 12.89
N ASN A 297 11.64 3.53 11.85
CA ASN A 297 12.38 4.43 10.96
C ASN A 297 11.41 5.36 10.23
N PHE A 298 11.84 6.60 10.09
CA PHE A 298 11.00 7.68 9.59
C PHE A 298 11.68 8.38 8.42
N GLU A 299 11.22 8.12 7.20
CA GLU A 299 11.83 8.66 5.99
C GLU A 299 11.00 9.87 5.50
N VAL A 300 11.68 10.98 5.21
CA VAL A 300 11.06 12.21 4.70
C VAL A 300 11.65 12.53 3.33
N GLY A 301 10.77 12.66 2.35
CA GLY A 301 11.06 12.84 0.92
C GLY A 301 11.38 11.56 0.18
N ASP A 302 11.43 11.70 -1.14
CA ASP A 302 11.51 10.64 -2.17
C ASP A 302 12.67 10.83 -3.17
N ASP A 303 13.54 11.83 -2.92
CA ASP A 303 14.61 12.31 -3.82
C ASP A 303 14.17 13.03 -5.12
N THR A 304 12.87 13.14 -5.42
CA THR A 304 12.31 13.85 -6.59
C THR A 304 11.55 15.14 -6.26
N THR A 305 10.64 15.14 -5.27
CA THR A 305 9.78 16.29 -4.95
C THR A 305 10.17 17.05 -3.69
N SER A 306 10.12 18.38 -3.70
CA SER A 306 10.55 19.15 -2.53
C SER A 306 9.55 19.03 -1.37
N THR A 307 9.81 18.10 -0.46
CA THR A 307 8.98 17.89 0.74
C THR A 307 9.46 18.75 1.90
N THR A 308 8.53 19.36 2.64
CA THR A 308 8.85 20.00 3.93
C THR A 308 7.88 19.54 4.99
N LEU A 309 8.39 18.81 5.98
CA LEU A 309 7.65 18.39 7.17
C LEU A 309 8.03 19.25 8.36
N LYS A 310 7.03 19.78 9.09
CA LYS A 310 7.25 20.60 10.29
C LYS A 310 6.41 20.09 11.46
N SER A 311 7.05 19.92 12.60
CA SER A 311 6.42 19.74 13.91
C SER A 311 6.91 20.88 14.79
N LEU A 312 6.04 21.79 15.24
CA LEU A 312 6.47 23.06 15.83
C LEU A 312 6.26 23.16 17.34
N SER A 313 5.53 22.26 17.98
CA SER A 313 5.16 22.42 19.41
C SER A 313 5.58 21.25 20.30
N GLU A 314 6.36 20.30 19.76
CA GLU A 314 6.36 18.93 20.28
C GLU A 314 7.80 18.42 20.43
N MET A 315 8.07 17.62 21.46
CA MET A 315 9.33 16.92 21.62
C MET A 315 9.23 15.59 20.88
N VAL A 316 10.12 15.38 19.92
CA VAL A 316 10.18 14.11 19.17
C VAL A 316 11.32 13.26 19.72
N ARG A 317 10.97 12.05 20.14
CA ARG A 317 11.90 11.01 20.59
C ARG A 317 11.76 9.81 19.69
N PHE A 318 12.87 9.24 19.26
CA PHE A 318 12.88 7.93 18.62
C PHE A 318 13.21 6.84 19.65
N ASP A 319 12.58 5.68 19.50
CA ASP A 319 12.87 4.50 20.30
C ASP A 319 14.27 3.94 20.00
N ASP A 320 14.76 3.02 20.84
CA ASP A 320 16.18 2.66 20.96
C ASP A 320 16.80 1.99 19.72
N THR A 321 16.07 1.83 18.61
CA THR A 321 16.56 1.26 17.35
C THR A 321 16.21 2.08 16.11
N PHE A 322 15.59 3.25 16.27
CA PHE A 322 14.96 3.97 15.17
C PHE A 322 15.48 5.39 15.02
N TYR A 323 15.48 5.86 13.76
CA TYR A 323 15.97 7.18 13.40
C TYR A 323 15.25 7.74 12.18
N PRO A 324 15.28 9.07 11.99
CA PRO A 324 14.82 9.66 10.77
C PRO A 324 15.87 9.57 9.66
N ILE A 325 15.42 9.51 8.41
CA ILE A 325 16.23 9.60 7.19
C ILE A 325 15.65 10.73 6.35
N ILE A 326 16.44 11.79 6.11
CA ILE A 326 15.98 12.97 5.37
C ILE A 326 16.62 12.99 3.99
N GLN A 327 15.81 12.78 2.95
CA GLN A 327 16.24 12.70 1.55
C GLN A 327 16.64 14.05 0.96
N THR A 328 17.30 14.05 -0.20
CA THR A 328 18.04 15.22 -0.73
C THR A 328 17.16 16.46 -0.94
N ASN A 329 15.92 16.23 -1.29
CA ASN A 329 14.87 17.20 -1.58
C ASN A 329 14.03 17.59 -0.36
N ALA A 330 14.25 16.94 0.79
CA ALA A 330 13.39 17.06 1.94
C ALA A 330 13.92 18.05 2.99
N THR A 331 12.98 18.65 3.72
CA THR A 331 13.26 19.45 4.92
C THR A 331 12.42 18.93 6.08
N LEU A 332 13.05 18.51 7.17
CA LEU A 332 12.39 18.22 8.44
C LEU A 332 12.69 19.34 9.45
N GLU A 333 11.66 20.03 9.92
CA GLU A 333 11.77 21.00 11.01
C GLU A 333 11.05 20.50 12.27
N ILE A 334 11.76 20.39 13.39
CA ILE A 334 11.20 19.95 14.67
C ILE A 334 11.40 21.02 15.74
N GLY A 335 10.32 21.34 16.46
CA GLY A 335 10.21 22.40 17.46
C GLY A 335 10.05 23.80 16.87
N GLU A 336 9.88 24.79 17.75
CA GLU A 336 9.79 26.21 17.38
C GLU A 336 10.71 27.11 18.22
N LEU A 337 11.00 28.30 17.69
CA LEU A 337 11.67 29.36 18.43
C LEU A 337 10.64 30.14 19.27
N HIS A 338 10.33 29.67 20.47
CA HIS A 338 9.48 30.44 21.38
C HIS A 338 10.31 31.38 22.29
N ALA A 339 9.84 32.61 22.49
CA ALA A 339 10.59 33.72 23.11
C ALA A 339 11.02 33.51 24.58
N SER A 340 10.65 32.40 25.21
CA SER A 340 11.17 31.91 26.48
C SER A 340 10.50 30.58 26.78
N TYR A 341 11.29 29.51 26.88
CA TYR A 341 10.90 28.13 27.23
C TYR A 341 10.13 27.33 26.17
N GLY A 342 10.80 26.30 25.65
CA GLY A 342 10.12 25.01 25.46
C GLY A 342 9.67 24.47 26.83
N ARG A 343 8.54 23.78 26.89
CA ARG A 343 8.01 23.17 28.12
C ARG A 343 9.02 22.12 28.62
N ARG A 344 9.95 22.51 29.53
CA ARG A 344 11.18 21.74 29.89
C ARG A 344 12.17 21.72 28.70
N PRO A 345 13.50 21.53 28.91
CA PRO A 345 14.48 21.64 27.82
C PRO A 345 14.01 20.84 26.60
N SER A 346 13.81 21.49 25.46
CA SER A 346 13.36 20.76 24.27
C SER A 346 14.44 19.75 23.92
N TYR A 347 14.02 18.51 23.73
CA TYR A 347 14.90 17.37 23.72
C TYR A 347 14.68 16.63 22.44
N TRP A 348 15.75 16.46 21.68
CA TRP A 348 15.76 15.56 20.55
C TRP A 348 16.63 14.36 20.90
N SER A 349 16.02 13.19 20.76
CA SER A 349 16.68 11.93 21.04
C SER A 349 16.56 11.03 19.85
N ILE A 350 17.70 10.62 19.35
CA ILE A 350 17.81 9.64 18.29
C ILE A 350 18.50 8.40 18.84
N SER A 351 18.03 7.26 18.36
CA SER A 351 18.78 6.02 18.46
C SER A 351 19.18 5.60 17.05
N GLY A 352 20.23 4.82 16.90
CA GLY A 352 20.65 4.32 15.60
C GLY A 352 20.53 2.80 15.55
N ALA A 353 20.84 2.25 14.39
CA ALA A 353 20.86 0.81 14.20
C ALA A 353 21.78 0.15 15.25
N PRO A 354 21.37 -0.96 15.89
CA PRO A 354 22.21 -1.67 16.84
C PRO A 354 23.57 -2.01 16.22
N ASN A 355 24.66 -1.41 16.75
CA ASN A 355 26.03 -1.59 16.29
C ASN A 355 26.33 -1.11 14.85
N GLY A 356 25.64 -0.07 14.37
CA GLY A 356 25.83 0.46 13.02
C GLY A 356 26.02 1.98 12.95
N THR A 357 26.03 2.48 11.72
CA THR A 357 25.98 3.89 11.39
C THR A 357 24.56 4.23 10.93
N ALA A 358 23.93 5.22 11.56
CA ALA A 358 22.65 5.77 11.15
C ALA A 358 22.89 7.04 10.32
N ASN A 359 22.59 6.99 9.02
CA ASN A 359 22.64 8.15 8.14
C ASN A 359 21.35 8.95 8.29
N ILE A 360 21.41 10.03 9.06
CA ILE A 360 20.24 10.85 9.37
C ILE A 360 19.92 11.79 8.21
N LEU A 361 20.96 12.36 7.59
CA LEU A 361 20.82 13.21 6.42
C LEU A 361 21.38 12.48 5.20
N ASN A 362 20.53 12.29 4.20
CA ASN A 362 20.90 11.82 2.88
C ASN A 362 20.74 12.97 1.86
N GLY A 363 21.31 14.14 2.17
CA GLY A 363 21.28 15.33 1.31
C GLY A 363 20.28 16.40 1.74
N GLY A 364 19.29 16.06 2.57
CA GLY A 364 18.22 16.97 2.98
C GLY A 364 18.57 17.96 4.08
N ASN A 365 17.57 18.72 4.52
CA ASN A 365 17.71 19.71 5.59
C ASN A 365 17.01 19.23 6.87
N LEU A 366 17.73 19.22 7.98
CA LEU A 366 17.16 18.96 9.31
C LEU A 366 17.36 20.19 10.20
N SER A 367 16.26 20.78 10.64
CA SER A 367 16.21 21.98 11.47
C SER A 367 15.57 21.62 12.81
N ILE A 368 16.33 21.65 13.89
CA ILE A 368 15.85 21.24 15.22
C ILE A 368 15.98 22.38 16.21
N TYR A 369 14.90 22.67 16.92
CA TYR A 369 14.87 23.55 18.09
C TYR A 369 14.99 22.71 19.37
N ALA A 370 16.23 22.43 19.78
CA ALA A 370 16.53 21.60 20.94
C ALA A 370 17.44 22.32 21.94
N SER A 371 17.10 22.25 23.23
CA SER A 371 18.02 22.52 24.34
C SER A 371 18.98 21.36 24.59
N ILE A 372 18.56 20.12 24.26
CA ILE A 372 19.34 18.89 24.45
C ILE A 372 19.23 18.01 23.21
N PHE A 373 20.37 17.52 22.76
CA PHE A 373 20.51 16.54 21.68
C PHE A 373 21.16 15.27 22.26
N GLU A 374 20.44 14.16 22.27
CA GLU A 374 20.91 12.90 22.83
C GLU A 374 21.00 11.80 21.77
N ASN A 375 22.14 11.12 21.74
CA ASN A 375 22.30 9.82 21.10
C ASN A 375 22.12 8.74 22.18
N ARG A 376 21.12 7.88 22.02
CA ARG A 376 20.72 6.88 23.03
C ARG A 376 21.24 5.48 22.78
N SER A 377 22.00 5.28 21.71
CA SER A 377 22.60 4.00 21.34
C SER A 377 24.10 4.11 21.23
N SER A 378 24.75 2.97 21.03
CA SER A 378 26.18 2.87 20.73
C SER A 378 26.51 3.09 19.25
N SER A 379 25.55 3.57 18.46
CA SER A 379 25.70 3.80 17.02
C SER A 379 26.31 5.16 16.72
N ASP A 380 26.96 5.26 15.57
CA ASP A 380 27.39 6.54 15.00
C ASP A 380 26.24 7.18 14.24
N HIS A 381 25.99 8.47 14.48
CA HIS A 381 24.96 9.24 13.79
C HIS A 381 25.63 10.18 12.82
N VAL A 382 25.33 9.98 11.54
CA VAL A 382 26.04 10.59 10.45
C VAL A 382 25.14 11.58 9.73
N PHE A 383 25.69 12.77 9.55
CA PHE A 383 25.08 13.93 8.91
C PHE A 383 25.95 14.33 7.70
N ASP A 384 26.30 13.35 6.86
CA ASP A 384 27.37 13.47 5.86
C ASP A 384 26.99 14.35 4.67
N THR A 385 25.73 14.33 4.24
CA THR A 385 25.20 15.11 3.11
C THR A 385 23.96 15.87 3.54
N GLY A 386 23.88 17.17 3.26
CA GLY A 386 22.73 18.01 3.63
C GLY A 386 23.06 19.10 4.66
N VAL A 387 22.04 19.63 5.31
CA VAL A 387 22.19 20.74 6.28
C VAL A 387 21.53 20.39 7.61
N LEU A 388 22.35 20.22 8.65
CA LEU A 388 21.88 20.19 10.04
C LEU A 388 21.91 21.59 10.65
N THR A 389 20.75 22.09 11.05
CA THR A 389 20.59 23.34 11.79
C THR A 389 20.06 23.04 13.18
N ILE A 390 20.89 23.24 14.21
CA ILE A 390 20.45 23.17 15.61
C ILE A 390 20.31 24.60 16.13
N LYS A 391 19.10 24.96 16.53
CA LYS A 391 18.80 26.24 17.17
C LYS A 391 18.57 25.99 18.65
N ASN A 392 19.33 26.68 19.48
CA ASN A 392 19.21 26.54 20.94
C ASN A 392 17.85 27.05 21.39
N SER A 393 17.08 26.19 22.06
CA SER A 393 15.91 26.59 22.85
C SER A 393 16.42 26.94 24.25
N ILE A 394 16.40 28.22 24.62
CA ILE A 394 16.94 28.72 25.90
C ILE A 394 16.01 28.37 27.07
#